data_AF-A0A938A589-F1
#
_entry.id   AF-A0A938A589-F1
#
_cell.length_a   1.000
_cell.length_b   1.000
_cell.length_c   1.000
_cell.angle_alpha   90.00
_cell.angle_beta   90.00
_cell.angle_gamma   90.00
#
_symmetry.space_group_name_H-M   'P 1'
#
loop_
_entity.id
_entity.type
_entity.pdbx_description
1 polymer ?
#
loop_
_entity_poly.entity_id
_entity_poly.type
_entity_poly.pdbx_seq_one_letter_code
_entity_poly.pdbx_strand_id
1 'polypeptide(L)'
;MIGSAWAAGPGGASGSIFSDPTFWVAVSFVIFLALAGKAAWKGITGMLDQRAVAITKQLDDAMKLRAEAEATLAEYKMKRDAAESEAKGIIDLAKAEAASLKTRAETELANTIKLRERQALDRIAQAEAKAMAEVRATAVDAAISATRTLLEDRMKAGQGSELVDQAIADLPRRLN
;
A
#
# COMPACT_ATOMS: atom_id res chain seq x y z
N MET A 1 57.53 -46.74 -93.07
CA MET A 1 58.38 -47.83 -92.53
C MET A 1 58.46 -47.57 -91.03
N ILE A 2 58.09 -48.40 -90.06
CA ILE A 2 57.93 -49.84 -89.83
C ILE A 2 56.99 -49.86 -88.59
N GLY A 3 55.96 -50.67 -88.36
CA GLY A 3 55.65 -52.03 -88.73
C GLY A 3 54.34 -52.40 -88.04
N SER A 4 53.58 -53.23 -88.73
CA SER A 4 52.32 -53.87 -88.38
C SER A 4 52.36 -54.73 -87.11
N ALA A 5 51.25 -54.74 -86.36
CA ALA A 5 50.75 -55.97 -85.73
C ALA A 5 49.23 -55.87 -85.51
N TRP A 6 48.50 -56.26 -86.55
CA TRP A 6 47.17 -56.84 -86.46
C TRP A 6 47.28 -58.20 -85.77
N ALA A 7 46.41 -58.49 -84.81
CA ALA A 7 46.01 -59.84 -84.48
C ALA A 7 44.54 -59.81 -84.08
N ALA A 8 43.69 -60.16 -85.04
CA ALA A 8 42.31 -60.55 -84.79
C ALA A 8 42.25 -61.84 -83.97
N GLY A 9 41.21 -61.99 -83.13
CA GLY A 9 40.83 -63.23 -82.44
C GLY A 9 40.47 -64.36 -83.42
N PRO A 10 39.91 -65.52 -82.99
CA PRO A 10 39.10 -65.77 -81.79
C PRO A 10 39.48 -67.09 -81.06
N GLY A 11 38.81 -67.42 -79.95
CA GLY A 11 38.97 -68.76 -79.36
C GLY A 11 38.41 -68.89 -77.96
N GLY A 12 37.11 -69.21 -77.86
CA GLY A 12 36.55 -69.76 -76.65
C GLY A 12 37.25 -71.09 -76.33
N ALA A 13 37.86 -71.16 -75.16
CA ALA A 13 38.06 -72.42 -74.45
C ALA A 13 37.46 -72.21 -73.07
N SER A 14 36.49 -73.05 -72.76
CA SER A 14 35.82 -73.27 -71.48
C SER A 14 36.84 -73.47 -70.35
N GLY A 15 37.42 -72.37 -69.89
CA GLY A 15 38.00 -72.22 -68.57
C GLY A 15 36.88 -71.85 -67.63
N SER A 16 36.63 -72.73 -66.67
CA SER A 16 35.72 -72.50 -65.55
C SER A 16 35.67 -71.02 -65.15
N ILE A 17 34.47 -70.41 -65.06
CA ILE A 17 34.24 -69.06 -64.51
C ILE A 17 34.93 -68.85 -63.15
N PHE A 18 35.30 -69.94 -62.47
CA PHE A 18 36.06 -69.96 -61.23
C PHE A 18 37.57 -69.71 -61.39
N SER A 19 38.12 -69.65 -62.61
CA SER A 19 39.55 -69.47 -62.90
C SER A 19 39.91 -68.09 -63.48
N ASP A 20 38.93 -67.21 -63.72
CA ASP A 20 39.15 -65.83 -64.17
C ASP A 20 39.32 -64.89 -62.96
N PRO A 21 40.46 -64.20 -62.78
CA PRO A 21 40.66 -63.21 -61.73
C PRO A 21 39.58 -62.14 -61.67
N THR A 22 38.99 -61.79 -62.81
CA THR A 22 37.93 -60.78 -62.93
C THR A 22 36.65 -61.20 -62.19
N PHE A 23 36.33 -62.50 -62.15
CA PHE A 23 35.17 -63.02 -61.43
C PHE A 23 35.33 -62.86 -59.91
N TRP A 24 36.49 -63.19 -59.36
CA TRP A 24 36.78 -63.01 -57.93
C TRP A 24 36.84 -61.53 -57.51
N VAL A 25 37.31 -60.64 -58.38
CA VAL A 25 37.23 -59.19 -58.17
C VAL A 25 35.76 -58.72 -58.15
N ALA A 26 34.92 -59.20 -59.07
CA ALA A 26 33.50 -58.86 -59.07
C ALA A 26 32.78 -59.38 -57.81
N VAL A 27 33.07 -60.61 -57.37
CA VAL A 27 32.51 -61.19 -56.14
C VAL A 27 32.92 -60.40 -54.91
N SER A 28 34.21 -60.06 -54.77
CA SER A 28 34.69 -59.24 -53.64
C SER A 28 34.10 -57.82 -53.66
N PHE A 29 33.90 -57.22 -54.84
CA PHE A 29 33.23 -55.92 -54.98
C PHE A 29 31.76 -55.97 -54.55
N VAL A 30 31.02 -57.02 -54.92
CA VAL A 30 29.62 -57.20 -54.49
C VAL A 30 29.55 -57.41 -52.97
N ILE A 31 30.43 -58.25 -52.40
CA ILE A 31 30.50 -58.45 -50.94
C ILE A 31 30.85 -57.14 -50.22
N PHE A 32 31.80 -56.37 -50.75
CA PHE A 32 32.16 -55.06 -50.23
C PHE A 32 30.97 -54.10 -50.26
N LEU A 33 30.27 -53.98 -51.40
CA LEU A 33 29.07 -53.14 -51.52
C LEU A 33 27.94 -53.57 -50.58
N ALA A 34 27.75 -54.88 -50.37
CA ALA A 34 26.74 -55.38 -49.45
C ALA A 34 27.05 -54.98 -47.99
N LEU A 35 28.32 -55.13 -47.56
CA LEU A 35 28.76 -54.76 -46.22
C LEU A 35 28.78 -53.24 -46.03
N ALA A 36 29.36 -52.50 -46.98
CA ALA A 36 29.43 -51.04 -46.96
C ALA A 36 28.03 -50.40 -47.05
N GLY A 37 27.15 -50.93 -47.90
CA GLY A 37 25.78 -50.47 -48.06
C GLY A 37 24.97 -50.64 -46.77
N LYS A 38 25.10 -51.77 -46.07
CA LYS A 38 24.44 -51.99 -44.77
C LYS A 38 24.93 -51.01 -43.70
N ALA A 39 26.24 -50.76 -43.64
CA ALA A 39 26.84 -49.82 -42.68
C ALA A 39 26.44 -48.36 -42.98
N ALA A 40 26.52 -47.96 -44.26
CA ALA A 40 26.11 -46.64 -44.73
C ALA A 40 24.62 -46.38 -44.49
N TRP A 41 23.76 -47.35 -44.82
CA TRP A 41 22.32 -47.25 -44.57
C TRP A 41 22.02 -47.04 -43.08
N LYS A 42 22.62 -47.86 -42.21
CA LYS A 42 22.44 -47.74 -40.75
C LYS A 42 22.94 -46.40 -40.21
N GLY A 43 24.05 -45.87 -40.74
CA GLY A 43 24.59 -44.57 -40.34
C GLY A 43 23.68 -43.41 -40.75
N ILE A 44 23.14 -43.45 -41.97
CA ILE A 44 22.24 -42.41 -42.49
C ILE A 44 20.90 -42.41 -41.73
N THR A 45 20.30 -43.59 -41.52
CA THR A 45 19.03 -43.68 -40.76
C THR A 45 19.23 -43.25 -39.31
N GLY A 46 20.33 -43.66 -38.66
CA GLY A 46 20.64 -43.23 -37.30
C GLY A 46 20.83 -41.72 -37.15
N MET A 47 21.45 -41.06 -38.13
CA MET A 47 21.59 -39.60 -38.12
C MET A 47 20.24 -38.88 -38.33
N LEU A 48 19.40 -39.39 -39.23
CA LEU A 48 18.06 -38.85 -39.45
C LEU A 48 17.17 -39.02 -38.21
N ASP A 49 17.21 -40.18 -37.57
CA ASP A 49 16.48 -40.43 -36.31
C ASP A 49 16.95 -39.50 -35.20
N GLN A 50 18.26 -39.31 -35.04
CA GLN A 50 18.80 -38.35 -34.06
C GLN A 50 18.34 -36.92 -34.34
N ARG A 51 18.31 -36.50 -35.60
CA ARG A 51 17.79 -35.18 -35.99
C ARG A 51 16.30 -35.07 -35.69
N ALA A 52 15.51 -36.10 -36.01
CA ALA A 52 14.08 -36.12 -35.72
C ALA A 52 13.82 -36.00 -34.22
N VAL A 53 14.52 -36.80 -33.39
CA VAL A 53 14.43 -36.73 -31.92
C VAL A 53 14.84 -35.35 -31.40
N ALA A 54 15.91 -34.76 -31.93
CA ALA A 54 16.35 -33.42 -31.53
C ALA A 54 15.32 -32.34 -31.88
N ILE A 55 14.71 -32.39 -33.07
CA ILE A 55 13.68 -31.45 -33.50
C ILE A 55 12.43 -31.60 -32.64
N THR A 56 11.96 -32.82 -32.40
CA THR A 56 10.80 -33.07 -31.53
C THR A 56 11.05 -32.54 -30.12
N LYS A 57 12.24 -32.79 -29.56
CA LYS A 57 12.61 -32.26 -28.24
C LYS A 57 12.61 -30.72 -28.23
N GLN A 58 13.18 -30.08 -29.25
CA GLN A 58 13.18 -28.62 -29.34
C GLN A 58 11.76 -28.04 -29.46
N LEU A 59 10.87 -28.71 -30.21
CA LEU A 59 9.46 -28.32 -30.32
C LEU A 59 8.73 -28.48 -28.99
N ASP A 60 8.93 -29.59 -28.28
CA ASP A 60 8.34 -29.83 -26.97
C ASP A 60 8.83 -28.81 -25.94
N ASP A 61 10.14 -28.54 -25.90
CA ASP A 61 10.74 -27.53 -25.03
C ASP A 61 10.18 -26.12 -25.35
N ALA A 62 10.02 -25.78 -26.64
CA ALA A 62 9.44 -24.51 -27.07
C ALA A 62 7.95 -24.39 -26.70
N MET A 63 7.17 -25.46 -26.87
CA MET A 63 5.77 -25.51 -26.46
C MET A 63 5.63 -25.34 -24.94
N LYS A 64 6.48 -26.03 -24.18
CA LYS A 64 6.51 -25.91 -22.72
C LYS A 64 6.88 -24.51 -22.28
N LEU A 65 7.92 -23.92 -22.86
CA LEU A 65 8.35 -22.55 -22.54
C LEU A 65 7.26 -21.53 -22.88
N ARG A 66 6.55 -21.73 -23.99
CA ARG A 66 5.39 -20.90 -24.35
C ARG A 66 4.26 -21.03 -23.33
N ALA A 67 3.92 -22.26 -22.93
CA ALA A 67 2.88 -22.49 -21.93
C ALA A 67 3.25 -21.86 -20.57
N GLU A 68 4.51 -21.96 -20.14
CA GLU A 68 5.01 -21.31 -18.93
C GLU A 68 4.95 -19.78 -19.03
N ALA A 69 5.31 -19.21 -20.18
CA ALA A 69 5.21 -17.77 -20.42
C ALA A 69 3.76 -17.28 -20.42
N GLU A 70 2.85 -18.02 -21.05
CA GLU A 70 1.41 -17.70 -21.06
C GLU A 70 0.81 -17.80 -19.65
N ALA A 71 1.17 -18.83 -18.88
CA ALA A 71 0.75 -18.98 -17.49
C ALA A 71 1.27 -17.83 -16.61
N THR A 72 2.55 -17.50 -16.74
CA THR A 72 3.19 -16.40 -16.01
C THR A 72 2.53 -15.06 -16.37
N LEU A 73 2.25 -14.81 -17.65
CA LEU A 73 1.56 -13.61 -18.10
C LEU A 73 0.15 -13.51 -17.51
N ALA A 74 -0.60 -14.61 -17.48
CA ALA A 74 -1.92 -14.65 -16.87
C ALA A 74 -1.86 -14.34 -15.37
N GLU A 75 -0.90 -14.93 -14.66
CA GLU A 75 -0.68 -14.66 -13.23
C GLU A 75 -0.35 -13.18 -12.98
N TYR A 76 0.56 -12.58 -13.76
CA TYR A 76 0.88 -11.16 -13.63
C TYR A 76 -0.30 -10.25 -13.94
N LYS A 77 -1.13 -10.57 -14.93
CA LYS A 77 -2.36 -9.82 -15.22
C LYS A 77 -3.32 -9.88 -14.02
N MET A 78 -3.59 -11.07 -13.49
CA MET A 78 -4.44 -11.24 -12.32
C MET A 78 -3.89 -10.48 -11.10
N LYS A 79 -2.58 -10.57 -10.83
CA LYS A 79 -1.94 -9.83 -9.75
C LYS A 79 -2.03 -8.32 -9.93
N ARG A 80 -1.87 -7.83 -11.16
CA ARG A 80 -1.97 -6.41 -11.47
C ARG A 80 -3.39 -5.90 -11.27
N ASP A 81 -4.39 -6.63 -11.75
CA ASP A 81 -5.79 -6.23 -11.63
C ASP A 81 -6.26 -6.31 -10.16
N ALA A 82 -5.79 -7.32 -9.41
CA ALA A 82 -6.02 -7.42 -7.97
C ALA A 82 -5.37 -6.24 -7.21
N ALA A 83 -4.11 -5.90 -7.52
CA ALA A 83 -3.41 -4.78 -6.91
C ALA A 83 -4.08 -3.43 -7.24
N GLU A 84 -4.61 -3.26 -8.47
CA GLU A 84 -5.37 -2.07 -8.83
C GLU A 84 -6.69 -1.98 -8.05
N SER A 85 -7.40 -3.10 -7.89
CA SER A 85 -8.61 -3.16 -7.07
C SER A 85 -8.33 -2.88 -5.60
N GLU A 86 -7.24 -3.42 -5.05
CA GLU A 86 -6.81 -3.18 -3.68
C GLU A 86 -6.43 -1.71 -3.47
N ALA A 87 -5.66 -1.12 -4.38
CA ALA A 87 -5.29 0.29 -4.33
C ALA A 87 -6.53 1.21 -4.36
N LYS A 88 -7.53 0.90 -5.20
CA LYS A 88 -8.82 1.63 -5.20
C LYS A 88 -9.52 1.47 -3.87
N GLY A 89 -9.57 0.26 -3.31
CA GLY A 89 -10.15 -0.01 -1.99
C GLY A 89 -9.47 0.78 -0.87
N ILE A 90 -8.13 0.87 -0.89
CA ILE A 90 -7.36 1.68 0.09
C ILE A 90 -7.73 3.16 -0.02
N ILE A 91 -7.81 3.70 -1.25
CA ILE A 91 -8.15 5.10 -1.47
C ILE A 91 -9.58 5.39 -0.99
N ASP A 92 -10.53 4.51 -1.28
CA ASP A 92 -11.92 4.69 -0.88
C ASP A 92 -12.10 4.58 0.64
N LEU A 93 -11.40 3.63 1.29
CA LEU A 93 -11.35 3.54 2.74
C LEU A 93 -10.76 4.81 3.36
N ALA A 94 -9.62 5.29 2.84
CA ALA A 94 -8.98 6.50 3.33
C ALA A 94 -9.89 7.74 3.20
N LYS A 95 -10.65 7.86 2.10
CA LYS A 95 -11.64 8.92 1.94
C LYS A 95 -12.79 8.81 2.93
N ALA A 96 -13.31 7.61 3.15
CA ALA A 96 -14.39 7.37 4.11
C ALA A 96 -13.94 7.69 5.54
N GLU A 97 -12.72 7.27 5.92
CA GLU A 97 -12.11 7.59 7.20
C GLU A 97 -11.87 9.09 7.37
N ALA A 98 -11.33 9.77 6.34
CA ALA A 98 -11.12 11.22 6.37
C ALA A 98 -12.44 11.98 6.53
N ALA A 99 -13.51 11.56 5.85
CA ALA A 99 -14.83 12.15 6.00
C ALA A 99 -15.40 11.95 7.41
N SER A 100 -15.29 10.73 7.94
CA SER A 100 -15.72 10.40 9.31
C SER A 100 -14.93 11.21 10.36
N LEU A 101 -13.61 11.31 10.21
CA LEU A 101 -12.74 12.08 11.08
C LEU A 101 -13.10 13.56 11.04
N LYS A 102 -13.35 14.12 9.85
CA LYS A 102 -13.81 15.51 9.69
C LYS A 102 -15.11 15.76 10.44
N THR A 103 -16.13 14.93 10.24
CA THR A 103 -17.42 15.08 10.93
C THR A 103 -17.28 14.97 12.45
N ARG A 104 -16.45 14.04 12.94
CA ARG A 104 -16.16 13.92 14.38
C ARG A 104 -15.46 15.17 14.91
N ALA A 105 -14.43 15.65 14.22
CA ALA A 105 -13.70 16.85 14.59
C ALA A 105 -14.60 18.10 14.60
N GLU A 106 -15.48 18.25 13.61
CA GLU A 106 -16.47 19.34 13.57
C GLU A 106 -17.42 19.28 14.77
N THR A 107 -17.91 18.08 15.12
CA THR A 107 -18.81 17.88 16.27
C THR A 107 -18.10 18.18 17.60
N GLU A 108 -16.87 17.69 17.76
CA GLU A 108 -16.06 17.93 18.96
C GLU A 108 -15.69 19.41 19.11
N LEU A 109 -15.33 20.07 18.01
CA LEU A 109 -15.03 21.50 17.99
C LEU A 109 -16.27 22.32 18.38
N ALA A 110 -17.44 22.00 17.81
CA ALA A 110 -18.69 22.67 18.15
C ALA A 110 -19.04 22.52 19.65
N ASN A 111 -18.86 21.32 20.21
CA ASN A 111 -19.06 21.08 21.64
C ASN A 111 -18.07 21.86 22.51
N THR A 112 -16.80 21.90 22.09
CA THR A 112 -15.74 22.63 22.80
C THR A 112 -16.01 24.14 22.79
N ILE A 113 -16.46 24.69 21.65
CA ILE A 113 -16.84 26.10 21.53
C ILE A 113 -18.00 26.42 22.47
N LYS A 114 -19.08 25.62 22.46
CA LYS A 114 -20.23 25.80 23.36
C LYS A 114 -19.84 25.75 24.83
N LEU A 115 -18.96 24.82 25.20
CA LEU A 115 -18.46 24.71 26.57
C LEU A 115 -17.66 25.96 26.97
N ARG A 116 -16.76 26.42 26.09
CA ARG A 116 -15.95 27.63 26.33
C ARG A 116 -16.82 28.89 26.42
N GLU A 117 -17.83 29.00 25.57
CA GLU A 117 -18.80 30.09 25.61
C GLU A 117 -19.53 30.11 26.95
N ARG A 118 -20.05 28.97 27.40
CA ARG A 118 -20.70 28.86 28.70
C ARG A 118 -19.75 29.22 29.85
N GLN A 119 -18.52 28.73 29.82
CA GLN A 119 -17.51 29.09 30.83
C GLN A 119 -17.18 30.59 30.83
N ALA A 120 -17.15 31.23 29.66
CA ALA A 120 -16.92 32.68 29.56
C ALA A 120 -18.12 33.46 30.15
N LEU A 121 -19.34 33.05 29.81
CA LEU A 121 -20.56 33.65 30.37
C LEU A 121 -20.63 33.49 31.89
N ASP A 122 -20.31 32.30 32.42
CA ASP A 122 -20.29 32.04 33.86
C ASP A 122 -19.24 32.92 34.56
N ARG A 123 -18.06 33.12 33.95
CA ARG A 123 -17.02 34.03 34.46
C ARG A 123 -17.46 35.49 34.44
N ILE A 124 -18.15 35.93 33.38
CA ILE A 124 -18.70 37.29 33.28
C ILE A 124 -19.73 37.49 34.39
N ALA A 125 -20.68 36.56 34.56
CA ALA A 125 -21.70 36.65 35.60
C ALA A 125 -21.08 36.71 37.02
N GLN A 126 -20.04 35.92 37.28
CA GLN A 126 -19.30 35.98 38.54
C GLN A 126 -18.58 37.32 38.73
N ALA A 127 -17.94 37.84 37.69
CA ALA A 127 -17.26 39.13 37.73
C ALA A 127 -18.26 40.30 37.95
N GLU A 128 -19.42 40.26 37.29
CA GLU A 128 -20.50 41.23 37.48
C GLU A 128 -21.04 41.19 38.91
N ALA A 129 -21.31 40.00 39.45
CA ALA A 129 -21.77 39.84 40.82
C ALA A 129 -20.74 40.39 41.82
N LYS A 130 -19.46 40.13 41.59
CA LYS A 130 -18.36 40.65 42.42
C LYS A 130 -18.26 42.18 42.33
N ALA A 131 -18.29 42.75 41.13
CA ALA A 131 -18.24 44.20 40.93
C ALA A 131 -19.43 44.91 41.59
N MET A 132 -20.64 44.35 41.46
CA MET A 132 -21.83 44.87 42.13
C MET A 132 -21.73 44.82 43.66
N ALA A 133 -21.12 43.76 44.20
CA ALA A 133 -20.85 43.66 45.64
C ALA A 133 -19.82 44.71 46.10
N GLU A 134 -18.74 44.91 45.36
CA GLU A 134 -17.72 45.93 45.65
C GLU A 134 -18.28 47.36 45.60
N VAL A 135 -19.12 47.69 44.61
CA VAL A 135 -19.79 49.00 44.52
C VAL A 135 -20.70 49.22 45.72
N ARG A 136 -21.50 48.21 46.11
CA ARG A 136 -22.37 48.30 47.29
C ARG A 136 -21.57 48.49 48.57
N ALA A 137 -20.47 47.75 48.75
CA ALA A 137 -19.60 47.89 49.91
C ALA A 137 -19.02 49.31 49.98
N THR A 138 -18.49 49.82 48.87
CA THR A 138 -17.94 51.18 48.79
C THR A 138 -19.00 52.25 49.09
N ALA A 139 -20.22 52.08 48.61
CA ALA A 139 -21.32 53.00 48.90
C ALA A 139 -21.72 52.98 50.39
N VAL A 140 -21.74 51.80 51.01
CA VAL A 140 -21.99 51.65 52.46
C VAL A 140 -20.88 52.32 53.26
N ASP A 141 -19.62 52.09 52.91
CA ASP A 141 -18.46 52.71 53.57
C ASP A 141 -18.49 54.24 53.45
N ALA A 142 -18.83 54.77 52.27
CA ALA A 142 -18.99 56.20 52.05
C ALA A 142 -20.15 56.79 52.87
N ALA A 143 -21.28 56.08 52.96
CA ALA A 143 -22.43 56.50 53.77
C ALA A 143 -22.10 56.50 55.28
N ILE A 144 -21.41 55.47 55.77
CA ILE A 144 -20.93 55.39 57.16
C ILE A 144 -19.95 56.53 57.45
N SER A 145 -19.01 56.78 56.54
CA SER A 145 -18.04 57.87 56.70
C SER A 145 -18.71 59.23 56.74
N ALA A 146 -19.66 59.51 55.83
CA ALA A 146 -20.41 60.76 55.83
C ALA A 146 -21.27 60.92 57.09
N THR A 147 -21.93 59.84 57.54
CA THR A 147 -22.73 59.83 58.77
C THR A 147 -21.85 60.11 59.99
N ARG A 148 -20.64 59.52 60.05
CA ARG A 148 -19.68 59.78 61.11
C ARG A 148 -19.29 61.26 61.15
N THR A 149 -18.94 61.86 60.02
CA THR A 149 -18.61 63.30 59.95
C THR A 149 -19.79 64.17 60.39
N LEU A 150 -21.01 63.88 59.92
CA LEU A 150 -22.22 64.61 60.30
C LEU A 150 -22.50 64.49 61.81
N LEU A 151 -22.29 63.31 62.39
CA LEU A 151 -22.47 63.06 63.83
C LEU A 151 -21.41 63.82 64.64
N GLU A 152 -20.14 63.79 64.22
CA GLU A 152 -19.06 64.55 64.86
C GLU A 152 -19.35 66.07 64.86
N ASP A 153 -19.89 66.61 63.77
CA ASP A 153 -20.27 68.03 63.68
C ASP A 153 -21.48 68.36 64.56
N ARG A 154 -22.51 67.51 64.59
CA ARG A 154 -23.68 67.65 65.49
C ARG A 154 -23.30 67.58 66.97
N MET A 155 -22.37 66.71 67.33
CA MET A 155 -21.86 66.59 68.71
C MET A 155 -21.10 67.86 69.14
N LYS A 156 -20.30 68.46 68.24
CA LYS A 156 -19.64 69.76 68.50
C LYS A 156 -20.64 70.91 68.66
N ALA A 157 -21.80 70.84 68.01
CA ALA A 157 -22.88 71.83 68.10
C ALA A 157 -23.75 71.70 69.37
N GLY A 158 -23.42 70.80 70.31
CA GLY A 158 -24.06 70.71 71.63
C GLY A 158 -25.26 69.76 71.74
N GLN A 159 -25.63 69.02 70.69
CA GLN A 159 -26.75 68.06 70.72
C GLN A 159 -26.44 66.73 71.45
N GLY A 160 -25.22 66.56 71.98
CA GLY A 160 -24.78 65.32 72.61
C GLY A 160 -25.48 64.98 73.92
N SER A 161 -25.83 65.96 74.75
CA SER A 161 -26.51 65.72 76.03
C SER A 161 -27.96 65.27 75.83
N GLU A 162 -28.66 65.84 74.84
CA GLU A 162 -30.04 65.48 74.51
C GLU A 162 -30.17 64.02 74.03
N LEU A 163 -29.18 63.51 73.30
CA LEU A 163 -29.12 62.10 72.89
C LEU A 163 -28.88 61.15 74.06
N VAL A 164 -28.10 61.56 75.06
CA VAL A 164 -27.86 60.78 76.28
C VAL A 164 -29.14 60.72 77.12
N ASP A 165 -29.84 61.84 77.27
CA ASP A 165 -31.11 61.90 78.01
C ASP A 165 -32.19 61.05 77.32
N GLN A 166 -32.26 61.05 75.98
CA GLN A 166 -33.16 60.18 75.21
C GLN A 166 -32.79 58.69 75.35
N ALA A 167 -31.50 58.33 75.33
CA ALA A 167 -31.06 56.95 75.52
C ALA A 167 -31.39 56.43 76.94
N ILE A 168 -31.26 57.28 77.96
CA ILE A 168 -31.68 56.98 79.34
C ILE A 168 -33.21 56.79 79.41
N ALA A 169 -33.98 57.61 78.69
CA ALA A 169 -35.43 57.51 78.63
C ALA A 169 -35.94 56.26 77.87
N ASP A 170 -35.17 55.71 76.94
CA ASP A 170 -35.54 54.53 76.12
C ASP A 170 -35.09 53.19 76.73
N LEU A 171 -34.17 53.19 77.71
CA LEU A 171 -33.73 52.00 78.46
C LEU A 171 -34.91 51.15 79.01
N PRO A 172 -35.95 51.75 79.63
CA PRO A 172 -37.09 51.01 80.16
C PRO A 172 -37.92 50.27 79.10
N ARG A 173 -37.91 50.72 77.83
CA ARG A 173 -38.67 50.07 76.73
C ARG A 173 -37.99 48.83 76.17
N ARG A 174 -36.69 48.65 76.38
CA ARG A 174 -35.90 47.50 75.88
C ARG A 174 -35.65 46.43 76.93
N LEU A 175 -36.06 46.70 78.17
CA LEU A 175 -35.95 45.81 79.34
C LEU A 175 -37.27 45.16 79.76
N ASN A 176 -38.35 45.37 78.99
CA ASN A 176 -39.58 44.57 79.00
C ASN A 176 -39.67 43.75 77.71
#